data_AF-A0A124F7L0-F1
#
_entry.id   AF-A0A124F7L0-F1
#
_cell.length_a   1.000
_cell.length_b   1.000
_cell.length_c   1.000
_cell.angle_alpha   90.00
_cell.angle_beta   90.00
_cell.angle_gamma   90.00
#
_symmetry.space_group_name_H-M   'P 1'
#
loop_
_entity.id
_entity.type
_entity.pdbx_description
1 polymer ?
#
loop_
_entity_poly.entity_id
_entity_poly.type
_entity_poly.pdbx_seq_one_letter_code
_entity_poly.pdbx_strand_id
1 'polypeptide(L)'
;PRSLEGKAHLVTLAAPLIDKIPGNNLRALMRQRLSEITGLSGEALSQVAGSAPRSHAPSASSQTPSSDYPDYGDIPDSAYYDSLPDVGSYEQPAPPRQHYERSSESGKGSWKKDGDGKWNKKGKGDFAPRAPRTAVSVESPHLIALRTLLHHPHLAQKVEDVSHFADEDDTYAQLLVALVGALQKTPNLRSLQLIARWHGTEQGRLLRALAEKEWLIQGDNLEQQFFDTITTLANSQSQRRREKALRSIIHKSPSELTDEEKTLLREHYSLTSSQSSKPPTGA
;
A
#
# COMPACT_ATOMS: atom_id res chain seq x y z
N PRO A 1 -14.46 -20.91 -13.12
CA PRO A 1 -15.64 -21.23 -13.98
C PRO A 1 -15.72 -22.73 -14.31
N ARG A 2 -16.76 -23.43 -13.83
CA ARG A 2 -16.91 -24.90 -13.97
C ARG A 2 -17.68 -25.36 -15.23
N SER A 3 -18.16 -24.43 -16.08
CA SER A 3 -18.82 -24.76 -17.35
C SER A 3 -17.89 -24.54 -18.55
N LEU A 4 -17.89 -25.47 -19.51
CA LEU A 4 -17.09 -25.45 -20.74
C LEU A 4 -17.44 -24.23 -21.61
N GLU A 5 -18.73 -23.87 -21.65
CA GLU A 5 -19.25 -22.68 -22.32
C GLU A 5 -18.73 -21.38 -21.70
N GLY A 6 -18.62 -21.33 -20.37
CA GLY A 6 -18.04 -20.18 -19.66
C GLY A 6 -16.56 -19.98 -19.95
N LYS A 7 -15.82 -21.06 -20.24
CA LYS A 7 -14.41 -20.98 -20.66
C LYS A 7 -14.28 -20.48 -22.11
N ALA A 8 -15.15 -20.94 -23.01
CA ALA A 8 -15.20 -20.45 -24.38
C ALA A 8 -15.54 -18.96 -24.43
N HIS A 9 -16.54 -18.53 -23.65
CA HIS A 9 -16.94 -17.13 -23.59
C HIS A 9 -15.84 -16.23 -23.00
N LEU A 10 -15.10 -16.70 -22.00
CA LEU A 10 -13.95 -16.01 -21.44
C LEU A 10 -12.87 -15.80 -22.51
N VAL A 11 -12.56 -16.81 -23.33
CA VAL A 11 -11.60 -16.68 -24.43
C VAL A 11 -12.05 -15.63 -25.44
N THR A 12 -13.33 -15.64 -25.83
CA THR A 12 -13.90 -14.66 -26.77
C THR A 12 -13.76 -13.22 -26.28
N LEU A 13 -13.94 -12.99 -24.97
CA LEU A 13 -13.82 -11.65 -24.38
C LEU A 13 -12.37 -11.23 -24.14
N ALA A 14 -11.50 -12.17 -23.75
CA ALA A 14 -10.12 -11.88 -23.37
C ALA A 14 -9.19 -11.69 -24.59
N ALA A 15 -9.39 -12.43 -25.68
CA ALA A 15 -8.55 -12.36 -26.88
C ALA A 15 -8.35 -10.92 -27.43
N PRO A 16 -9.41 -10.13 -27.69
CA PRO A 16 -9.25 -8.77 -28.20
C PRO A 16 -8.62 -7.79 -27.20
N LEU A 17 -8.70 -8.07 -25.90
CA LEU A 17 -8.08 -7.23 -24.86
C LEU A 17 -6.58 -7.49 -24.75
N ILE A 18 -6.15 -8.74 -24.94
CA ILE A 18 -4.73 -9.10 -24.96
C ILE A 18 -4.02 -8.45 -26.16
N ASP A 19 -4.68 -8.32 -27.31
CA ASP A 19 -4.10 -7.66 -28.49
C ASP A 19 -3.87 -6.16 -28.34
N LYS A 20 -4.56 -5.52 -27.39
CA LYS A 20 -4.36 -4.10 -27.05
C LYS A 20 -3.16 -3.85 -26.13
N ILE A 21 -2.52 -4.90 -25.61
CA ILE A 21 -1.38 -4.77 -24.68
C ILE A 21 -0.11 -4.44 -25.47
N PRO A 22 0.61 -3.34 -25.13
CA PRO A 22 1.89 -3.03 -25.74
C PRO A 22 2.97 -4.04 -25.31
N GLY A 23 3.67 -4.61 -26.27
CA GLY A 23 4.77 -5.55 -26.05
C GLY A 23 4.48 -6.98 -26.54
N ASN A 24 5.46 -7.60 -27.20
CA ASN A 24 5.31 -8.93 -27.79
C ASN A 24 5.35 -10.05 -26.72
N ASN A 25 6.28 -9.95 -25.78
CA ASN A 25 6.52 -11.00 -24.79
C ASN A 25 5.38 -11.11 -23.77
N LEU A 26 4.85 -9.97 -23.32
CA LEU A 26 3.73 -9.95 -22.36
C LEU A 26 2.46 -10.53 -22.98
N ARG A 27 2.18 -10.23 -24.26
CA ARG A 27 1.06 -10.85 -24.99
C ARG A 27 1.21 -12.36 -25.08
N ALA A 28 2.42 -12.86 -25.36
CA ALA A 28 2.69 -14.29 -25.41
C ALA A 28 2.43 -14.96 -24.04
N LEU A 29 2.92 -14.37 -22.95
CA LEU A 29 2.69 -14.87 -21.59
C LEU A 29 1.21 -14.82 -21.18
N MET A 30 0.48 -13.77 -21.57
CA MET A 30 -0.96 -13.67 -21.30
C MET A 30 -1.76 -14.70 -22.10
N ARG A 31 -1.37 -14.99 -23.35
CA ARG A 31 -1.96 -16.07 -24.15
C ARG A 31 -1.67 -17.45 -23.54
N GLN A 32 -0.45 -17.67 -23.05
CA GLN A 32 -0.09 -18.89 -22.32
C GLN A 32 -0.95 -19.05 -21.05
N ARG A 33 -1.10 -18.00 -20.25
CA ARG A 33 -1.91 -18.04 -19.04
C ARG A 33 -3.40 -18.30 -19.32
N LEU A 34 -3.92 -17.69 -20.38
CA LEU A 34 -5.30 -17.91 -20.83
C LEU A 34 -5.52 -19.37 -21.27
N SER A 35 -4.53 -19.98 -21.92
CA SER A 35 -4.57 -21.40 -22.30
C SER A 35 -4.56 -22.33 -21.08
N GLU A 36 -3.76 -22.04 -20.04
CA GLU A 36 -3.72 -22.83 -18.79
C GLU A 36 -5.05 -22.82 -18.05
N ILE A 37 -5.74 -21.68 -18.02
CA ILE A 37 -7.01 -21.50 -17.31
C ILE A 37 -8.17 -22.16 -18.07
N THR A 38 -8.13 -22.12 -19.40
CA THR A 38 -9.24 -22.56 -20.26
C THR A 38 -9.06 -24.01 -20.72
N GLY A 39 -7.83 -24.53 -20.74
CA GLY A 39 -7.49 -25.85 -21.28
C GLY A 39 -7.59 -25.93 -22.80
N LEU A 40 -7.76 -24.80 -23.49
CA LEU A 40 -7.84 -24.70 -24.95
C LEU A 40 -6.45 -24.41 -25.51
N SER A 41 -6.06 -25.09 -26.59
CA SER A 41 -4.74 -24.95 -27.21
C SER A 41 -4.51 -23.54 -27.77
N GLY A 42 -3.25 -23.07 -27.75
CA GLY A 42 -2.89 -21.73 -28.25
C GLY A 42 -3.23 -21.48 -29.73
N GLU A 43 -3.33 -22.55 -30.53
CA GLU A 43 -3.78 -22.50 -31.92
C GLU A 43 -5.30 -22.28 -32.04
N ALA A 44 -6.11 -22.95 -31.20
CA ALA A 44 -7.56 -22.74 -31.16
C ALA A 44 -7.91 -21.32 -30.68
N LEU A 45 -7.15 -20.76 -29.74
CA LEU A 45 -7.27 -19.36 -29.32
C LEU A 45 -7.01 -18.37 -30.48
N SER A 46 -6.03 -18.67 -31.32
CA SER A 46 -5.66 -17.80 -32.44
C SER A 46 -6.69 -17.86 -33.58
N GLN A 47 -7.32 -19.01 -33.80
CA GLN A 47 -8.45 -19.14 -34.72
C GLN A 47 -9.70 -18.40 -34.21
N VAL A 48 -10.05 -18.48 -32.92
CA VAL A 48 -11.19 -17.73 -32.36
C VAL A 48 -10.97 -16.20 -32.43
N ALA A 49 -9.74 -15.74 -32.23
CA ALA A 49 -9.38 -14.33 -32.43
C ALA A 49 -9.50 -13.88 -33.90
N GLY A 50 -9.22 -14.78 -34.85
CA GLY A 50 -9.36 -14.53 -36.29
C GLY A 50 -10.77 -14.72 -36.86
N SER A 51 -11.65 -15.44 -36.16
CA SER A 51 -12.99 -15.84 -36.64
C SER A 51 -14.13 -15.04 -36.01
N ALA A 52 -13.83 -13.97 -35.26
CA ALA A 52 -14.88 -13.12 -34.72
C ALA A 52 -15.72 -12.54 -35.89
N PRO A 53 -17.04 -12.75 -35.92
CA PRO A 53 -17.87 -12.15 -36.95
C PRO A 53 -17.73 -10.63 -36.81
N ARG A 54 -17.34 -9.97 -37.91
CA ARG A 54 -17.62 -8.55 -38.08
C ARG A 54 -19.10 -8.38 -37.77
N SER A 55 -19.40 -7.61 -36.75
CA SER A 55 -20.76 -7.23 -36.39
C SER A 55 -21.47 -6.66 -37.62
N HIS A 56 -22.26 -7.49 -38.29
CA HIS A 56 -23.30 -7.02 -39.18
C HIS A 56 -24.33 -6.33 -38.29
N ALA A 57 -24.48 -5.02 -38.49
CA ALA A 57 -25.59 -4.27 -37.95
C ALA A 57 -26.91 -4.92 -38.45
N PRO A 58 -27.89 -5.17 -37.58
CA PRO A 58 -29.21 -5.57 -38.05
C PRO A 58 -29.89 -4.35 -38.66
N SER A 59 -30.20 -4.43 -39.95
CA SER A 59 -31.17 -3.57 -40.61
C SER A 59 -32.55 -3.84 -40.00
N ALA A 60 -32.92 -3.03 -39.00
CA ALA A 60 -34.29 -2.96 -38.52
C ALA A 60 -35.00 -1.80 -39.20
N SER A 61 -36.12 -2.15 -39.82
CA SER A 61 -37.08 -1.33 -40.53
C SER A 61 -37.43 -0.02 -39.83
N SER A 62 -37.48 1.04 -40.63
CA SER A 62 -38.05 2.35 -40.32
C SER A 62 -39.51 2.24 -39.85
N GLN A 63 -39.75 2.46 -38.57
CA GLN A 63 -41.02 2.97 -38.05
C GLN A 63 -40.71 4.07 -37.04
N THR A 64 -40.97 5.31 -37.45
CA THR A 64 -40.95 6.51 -36.61
C THR A 64 -42.22 6.58 -35.76
N PRO A 65 -42.14 6.69 -34.43
CA PRO A 65 -43.16 7.36 -33.65
C PRO A 65 -42.86 8.87 -33.63
N SER A 66 -43.93 9.65 -33.73
CA SER A 66 -44.01 11.11 -33.70
C SER A 66 -43.24 11.74 -32.52
N SER A 67 -42.33 12.65 -32.85
CA SER A 67 -41.67 13.55 -31.90
C SER A 67 -42.49 14.83 -31.78
N ASP A 68 -43.30 14.94 -30.72
CA ASP A 68 -43.75 16.23 -30.20
C ASP A 68 -42.59 16.84 -29.40
N TYR A 69 -41.78 17.67 -30.06
CA TYR A 69 -40.87 18.58 -29.39
C TYR A 69 -41.10 19.98 -29.94
N PRO A 70 -41.28 21.01 -29.08
CA PRO A 70 -41.50 22.36 -29.53
C PRO A 70 -40.25 22.94 -30.18
N ASP A 71 -40.50 23.58 -31.32
CA ASP A 71 -39.58 24.39 -32.12
C ASP A 71 -39.02 25.57 -31.28
N TYR A 72 -37.76 25.46 -30.87
CA TYR A 72 -37.03 26.54 -30.19
C TYR A 72 -36.24 27.36 -31.22
N GLY A 73 -37.00 28.03 -32.08
CA GLY A 73 -36.49 28.90 -33.14
C GLY A 73 -36.59 30.39 -32.84
N ASP A 74 -36.60 30.82 -31.57
CA ASP A 74 -36.59 32.27 -31.22
C ASP A 74 -36.18 32.52 -29.75
N ILE A 75 -34.92 32.23 -29.39
CA ILE A 75 -34.31 32.79 -28.17
C ILE A 75 -33.30 33.86 -28.61
N PRO A 76 -33.49 35.14 -28.27
CA PRO A 76 -32.50 36.17 -28.57
C PRO A 76 -31.21 35.92 -27.78
N ASP A 77 -30.07 36.05 -28.46
CA ASP A 77 -28.69 35.78 -27.99
C ASP A 77 -28.27 36.61 -26.74
N SER A 78 -29.09 37.57 -26.32
CA SER A 78 -28.87 38.40 -25.13
C SER A 78 -29.38 37.78 -23.81
N ALA A 79 -30.09 36.65 -23.85
CA ALA A 79 -30.56 35.96 -22.63
C ALA A 79 -29.51 35.00 -22.02
N TYR A 80 -28.36 34.78 -22.70
CA TYR A 80 -27.33 33.85 -22.23
C TYR A 80 -26.35 34.46 -21.21
N TYR A 81 -26.36 35.79 -21.04
CA TYR A 81 -25.41 36.48 -20.16
C TYR A 81 -25.97 36.94 -18.81
N ASP A 82 -27.28 36.83 -18.56
CA ASP A 82 -27.91 37.42 -17.36
C ASP A 82 -28.43 36.38 -16.34
N SER A 83 -27.96 35.13 -16.43
CA SER A 83 -28.29 34.09 -15.45
C SER A 83 -27.16 33.07 -15.30
N LEU A 84 -25.99 33.55 -14.88
CA LEU A 84 -24.99 32.72 -14.21
C LEU A 84 -25.21 32.83 -12.70
N PRO A 85 -25.59 31.74 -12.01
CA PRO A 85 -25.52 31.69 -10.56
C PRO A 85 -24.05 31.75 -10.12
N ASP A 86 -23.79 32.63 -9.15
CA ASP A 86 -22.56 32.73 -8.37
C ASP A 86 -22.16 31.35 -7.81
N VAL A 87 -21.15 30.74 -8.45
CA VAL A 87 -20.44 29.57 -7.93
C VAL A 87 -19.01 29.98 -7.61
N GLY A 88 -18.88 30.65 -6.47
CA GLY A 88 -17.61 30.80 -5.78
C GLY A 88 -16.95 29.45 -5.46
N SER A 89 -15.65 29.39 -5.79
CA SER A 89 -14.60 28.56 -5.18
C SER A 89 -14.50 27.08 -5.57
N TYR A 90 -14.01 26.83 -6.79
CA TYR A 90 -12.79 26.00 -6.94
C TYR A 90 -11.81 26.72 -7.86
N GLU A 91 -10.84 27.38 -7.22
CA GLU A 91 -9.70 27.97 -7.91
C GLU A 91 -8.80 26.83 -8.39
N GLN A 92 -8.73 26.62 -9.71
CA GLN A 92 -7.68 25.81 -10.31
C GLN A 92 -6.36 26.58 -10.17
N PRO A 93 -5.37 26.12 -9.38
CA PRO A 93 -4.07 26.76 -9.40
C PRO A 93 -3.40 26.46 -10.75
N ALA A 94 -3.21 27.51 -11.55
CA ALA A 94 -2.36 27.47 -12.73
C ALA A 94 -0.95 26.98 -12.34
N PRO A 95 -0.26 26.20 -13.19
CA PRO A 95 1.13 25.86 -12.92
C PRO A 95 1.97 27.16 -12.89
N PRO A 96 2.75 27.42 -11.83
CA PRO A 96 3.55 28.62 -11.77
C PRO A 96 4.61 28.58 -12.87
N ARG A 97 4.53 29.52 -13.82
CA ARG A 97 5.67 29.90 -14.65
C ARG A 97 6.72 30.52 -13.72
N GLN A 98 7.65 29.70 -13.23
CA GLN A 98 8.80 30.20 -12.49
C GLN A 98 9.85 30.71 -13.47
N HIS A 99 9.79 32.02 -13.71
CA HIS A 99 10.94 32.81 -14.09
C HIS A 99 11.96 32.70 -12.96
N TYR A 100 13.14 32.14 -13.23
CA TYR A 100 14.27 32.25 -12.32
C TYR A 100 15.20 33.35 -12.83
N GLU A 101 14.99 34.57 -12.34
CA GLU A 101 16.14 35.41 -12.03
C GLU A 101 16.75 34.84 -10.75
N ARG A 102 18.02 34.42 -10.82
CA ARG A 102 18.85 34.37 -9.61
C ARG A 102 20.24 34.87 -9.93
N SER A 103 20.52 36.02 -9.36
CA SER A 103 21.81 36.66 -9.21
C SER A 103 22.86 35.74 -8.58
N SER A 104 24.10 36.02 -8.98
CA SER A 104 25.37 35.64 -8.38
C SER A 104 25.38 35.46 -6.86
N GLU A 105 26.05 34.40 -6.37
CA GLU A 105 27.15 34.52 -5.42
C GLU A 105 27.94 33.19 -5.36
N SER A 106 29.24 33.34 -5.22
CA SER A 106 30.34 32.38 -5.29
C SER A 106 30.31 31.15 -4.36
N GLY A 107 30.85 30.03 -4.86
CA GLY A 107 31.36 28.91 -4.06
C GLY A 107 32.34 28.06 -4.88
N LYS A 108 33.61 28.48 -4.95
CA LYS A 108 34.71 27.74 -5.60
C LYS A 108 34.92 26.38 -4.91
N GLY A 109 34.73 25.30 -5.65
CA GLY A 109 35.18 23.95 -5.30
C GLY A 109 35.83 23.30 -6.52
N SER A 110 37.14 23.54 -6.69
CA SER A 110 37.96 22.92 -7.73
C SER A 110 38.27 21.47 -7.34
N TRP A 111 37.54 20.51 -7.91
CA TRP A 111 38.00 19.12 -7.98
C TRP A 111 38.70 18.91 -9.32
N LYS A 112 40.04 18.99 -9.30
CA LYS A 112 40.88 18.47 -10.37
C LYS A 112 40.74 16.95 -10.39
N LYS A 113 40.20 16.42 -11.48
CA LYS A 113 40.25 15.00 -11.80
C LYS A 113 41.10 14.84 -13.05
N ASP A 114 42.40 14.69 -12.84
CA ASP A 114 43.29 14.13 -13.84
C ASP A 114 42.92 12.66 -14.03
N GLY A 115 42.65 12.26 -15.27
CA GLY A 115 42.21 10.90 -15.56
C GLY A 115 41.71 10.77 -16.99
N ASP A 116 42.66 10.61 -17.91
CA ASP A 116 42.44 10.13 -19.27
C ASP A 116 41.56 8.88 -19.25
N GLY A 117 40.33 9.03 -19.74
CA GLY A 117 39.36 7.95 -19.89
C GLY A 117 38.34 8.34 -20.93
N LYS A 118 38.67 8.10 -22.21
CA LYS A 118 37.75 8.28 -23.34
C LYS A 118 36.62 7.26 -23.26
N TRP A 119 35.52 7.62 -22.62
CA TRP A 119 34.25 6.91 -22.76
C TRP A 119 33.58 7.36 -24.07
N ASN A 120 33.57 6.47 -25.07
CA ASN A 120 32.95 6.72 -26.37
C ASN A 120 31.44 6.95 -26.23
N LYS A 121 31.04 8.22 -26.32
CA LYS A 121 29.66 8.69 -26.29
C LYS A 121 29.02 8.49 -27.66
N LYS A 122 28.54 7.29 -27.96
CA LYS A 122 27.62 7.03 -29.09
C LYS A 122 26.43 6.21 -28.61
N GLY A 123 25.40 6.93 -28.16
CA GLY A 123 24.19 6.38 -27.58
C GLY A 123 23.40 7.50 -26.91
N LYS A 124 23.01 8.51 -27.71
CA LYS A 124 22.13 9.60 -27.28
C LYS A 124 20.70 9.07 -27.27
N GLY A 125 20.39 8.24 -26.27
CA GLY A 125 19.03 7.92 -25.85
C GLY A 125 18.74 8.71 -24.59
N ASP A 126 17.57 9.34 -24.54
CA ASP A 126 17.14 10.34 -23.57
C ASP A 126 17.10 9.81 -22.14
N PHE A 127 18.24 9.75 -21.45
CA PHE A 127 18.30 9.48 -20.01
C PHE A 127 18.10 10.80 -19.25
N ALA A 128 16.87 11.31 -19.28
CA ALA A 128 16.44 12.31 -18.30
C ALA A 128 16.50 11.67 -16.90
N PRO A 129 16.99 12.37 -15.85
CA PRO A 129 17.02 11.83 -14.50
C PRO A 129 15.60 11.44 -14.10
N ARG A 130 15.39 10.15 -13.86
CA ARG A 130 14.10 9.59 -13.44
C ARG A 130 13.71 10.29 -12.13
N ALA A 131 12.49 10.85 -12.07
CA ALA A 131 11.99 11.49 -10.86
C ALA A 131 12.16 10.56 -9.65
N PRO A 132 12.54 11.08 -8.47
CA PRO A 132 12.78 10.26 -7.29
C PRO A 132 11.52 9.44 -6.98
N ARG A 133 11.69 8.12 -6.80
CA ARG A 133 10.59 7.23 -6.42
C ARG A 133 9.97 7.78 -5.14
N THR A 134 8.66 8.07 -5.15
CA THR A 134 7.92 8.40 -3.93
C THR A 134 8.06 7.21 -2.98
N ALA A 135 8.67 7.42 -1.80
CA ALA A 135 8.79 6.37 -0.81
C ALA A 135 7.39 5.89 -0.44
N VAL A 136 7.11 4.62 -0.67
CA VAL A 136 5.88 3.98 -0.19
C VAL A 136 5.97 3.98 1.33
N SER A 137 5.10 4.72 2.01
CA SER A 137 5.01 4.67 3.47
C SER A 137 4.54 3.27 3.86
N VAL A 138 5.41 2.52 4.53
CA VAL A 138 5.07 1.20 5.07
C VAL A 138 4.13 1.41 6.25
N GLU A 139 3.01 0.71 6.26
CA GLU A 139 2.04 0.76 7.36
C GLU A 139 2.74 0.35 8.68
N SER A 140 2.44 1.06 9.77
CA SER A 140 3.01 0.75 11.09
C SER A 140 2.72 -0.70 11.47
N PRO A 141 3.68 -1.46 12.02
CA PRO A 141 3.46 -2.86 12.42
C PRO A 141 2.27 -3.03 13.38
N HIS A 142 1.99 -2.04 14.23
CA HIS A 142 0.81 -2.02 15.10
C HIS A 142 -0.51 -2.00 14.30
N LEU A 143 -0.59 -1.21 13.23
CA LEU A 143 -1.78 -1.11 12.38
C LEU A 143 -1.97 -2.39 11.55
N ILE A 144 -0.86 -3.00 11.10
CA ILE A 144 -0.89 -4.30 10.44
C ILE A 144 -1.46 -5.35 11.41
N ALA A 145 -0.95 -5.45 12.63
CA ALA A 145 -1.43 -6.39 13.63
C ALA A 145 -2.93 -6.19 13.98
N LEU A 146 -3.34 -4.93 14.19
CA LEU A 146 -4.75 -4.57 14.45
C LEU A 146 -5.66 -4.98 13.30
N ARG A 147 -5.27 -4.66 12.05
CA ARG A 147 -6.03 -5.02 10.86
C ARG A 147 -6.11 -6.54 10.70
N THR A 148 -5.01 -7.26 10.90
CA THR A 148 -4.98 -8.73 10.84
C THR A 148 -5.96 -9.35 11.82
N LEU A 149 -5.98 -8.90 13.08
CA LEU A 149 -6.92 -9.38 14.08
C LEU A 149 -8.38 -9.04 13.76
N LEU A 150 -8.61 -7.91 13.10
CA LEU A 150 -9.95 -7.48 12.74
C LEU A 150 -10.57 -8.38 11.65
N HIS A 151 -9.77 -8.86 10.70
CA HIS A 151 -10.21 -9.81 9.68
C HIS A 151 -10.18 -11.27 10.15
N HIS A 152 -9.25 -11.60 11.05
CA HIS A 152 -8.97 -12.97 11.51
C HIS A 152 -8.97 -13.04 13.04
N PRO A 153 -10.16 -12.95 13.69
CA PRO A 153 -10.27 -12.90 15.14
C PRO A 153 -9.78 -14.19 15.84
N HIS A 154 -9.74 -15.31 15.12
CA HIS A 154 -9.27 -16.59 15.64
C HIS A 154 -7.79 -16.57 16.06
N LEU A 155 -6.98 -15.68 15.49
CA LEU A 155 -5.56 -15.56 15.82
C LEU A 155 -5.33 -15.06 17.26
N ALA A 156 -6.27 -14.33 17.84
CA ALA A 156 -6.16 -13.82 19.21
C ALA A 156 -6.08 -14.93 20.27
N GLN A 157 -6.64 -16.10 19.99
CA GLN A 157 -6.63 -17.23 20.92
C GLN A 157 -5.26 -17.90 21.05
N LYS A 158 -4.40 -17.72 20.05
CA LYS A 158 -3.05 -18.28 20.00
C LYS A 158 -1.99 -17.36 20.62
N VAL A 159 -2.39 -16.16 21.07
CA VAL A 159 -1.47 -15.19 21.67
C VAL A 159 -1.48 -15.38 23.19
N GLU A 160 -0.40 -15.94 23.74
CA GLU A 160 -0.31 -16.27 25.16
C GLU A 160 -0.07 -15.04 26.04
N ASP A 161 0.82 -14.13 25.63
CA ASP A 161 1.26 -13.01 26.48
C ASP A 161 1.00 -11.63 25.87
N VAL A 162 -0.11 -11.02 26.26
CA VAL A 162 -0.55 -9.72 25.72
C VAL A 162 -0.10 -8.54 26.57
N SER A 163 0.13 -8.76 27.87
CA SER A 163 0.43 -7.72 28.86
C SER A 163 1.78 -7.03 28.63
N HIS A 164 2.71 -7.67 27.93
CA HIS A 164 4.03 -7.10 27.63
C HIS A 164 4.06 -6.23 26.37
N PHE A 165 2.97 -6.18 25.60
CA PHE A 165 2.93 -5.42 24.35
C PHE A 165 2.65 -3.93 24.53
N ALA A 166 1.96 -3.52 25.60
CA ALA A 166 1.52 -2.13 25.77
C ALA A 166 2.45 -1.34 26.69
N ASP A 167 3.18 -0.39 26.11
CA ASP A 167 3.70 0.77 26.84
C ASP A 167 2.55 1.74 27.19
N GLU A 168 2.68 2.44 28.33
CA GLU A 168 1.72 3.46 28.77
C GLU A 168 1.57 4.62 27.77
N ASP A 169 2.56 4.85 26.91
CA ASP A 169 2.58 5.95 25.95
C ASP A 169 1.97 5.58 24.57
N ASP A 170 1.86 4.29 24.23
CA ASP A 170 1.47 3.86 22.89
C ASP A 170 -0.01 3.48 22.81
N THR A 171 -0.81 4.43 22.30
CA THR A 171 -2.25 4.25 22.09
C THR A 171 -2.62 3.07 21.18
N TYR A 172 -1.80 2.75 20.18
CA TYR A 172 -2.07 1.64 19.26
C TYR A 172 -1.76 0.30 19.92
N ALA A 173 -0.68 0.24 20.70
CA ALA A 173 -0.34 -0.94 21.49
C ALA A 173 -1.42 -1.23 22.54
N GLN A 174 -1.89 -0.20 23.26
CA GLN A 174 -3.00 -0.35 24.21
C GLN A 174 -4.28 -0.84 23.55
N LEU A 175 -4.60 -0.31 22.36
CA LEU A 175 -5.74 -0.77 21.58
C LEU A 175 -5.57 -2.23 21.16
N LEU A 176 -4.37 -2.65 20.74
CA LEU A 176 -4.07 -4.03 20.38
C LEU A 176 -4.28 -4.97 21.57
N VAL A 177 -3.78 -4.61 22.75
CA VAL A 177 -3.98 -5.38 23.99
C VAL A 177 -5.46 -5.50 24.34
N ALA A 178 -6.19 -4.39 24.27
CA ALA A 178 -7.63 -4.38 24.54
C ALA A 178 -8.43 -5.22 23.52
N LEU A 179 -8.01 -5.22 22.25
CA LEU A 179 -8.61 -5.99 21.18
C LEU A 179 -8.41 -7.50 21.39
N VAL A 180 -7.17 -7.92 21.66
CA VAL A 180 -6.85 -9.32 21.93
C VAL A 180 -7.58 -9.80 23.19
N GLY A 181 -7.58 -9.01 24.26
CA GLY A 181 -8.29 -9.35 25.50
C GLY A 181 -9.82 -9.47 25.31
N ALA A 182 -10.42 -8.67 24.43
CA ALA A 182 -11.83 -8.81 24.08
C ALA A 182 -12.11 -10.08 23.27
N LEU A 183 -11.24 -10.41 22.30
CA LEU A 183 -11.37 -11.62 21.47
C LEU A 183 -11.11 -12.91 22.25
N GLN A 184 -10.20 -12.88 23.23
CA GLN A 184 -9.96 -14.01 24.13
C GLN A 184 -11.17 -14.31 25.01
N LYS A 185 -11.79 -13.27 25.59
CA LYS A 185 -13.02 -13.41 26.40
C LYS A 185 -14.23 -13.88 25.59
N THR A 186 -14.30 -13.50 24.32
CA THR A 186 -15.45 -13.78 23.44
C THR A 186 -14.97 -14.22 22.04
N PRO A 187 -14.68 -15.52 21.84
CA PRO A 187 -14.06 -16.03 20.61
C PRO A 187 -14.92 -15.88 19.34
N ASN A 188 -16.24 -15.79 19.49
CA ASN A 188 -17.19 -15.75 18.37
C ASN A 188 -17.57 -14.32 17.94
N LEU A 189 -16.82 -13.30 18.35
CA LEU A 189 -17.12 -11.92 17.95
C LEU A 189 -16.84 -11.70 16.46
N ARG A 190 -17.85 -11.18 15.77
CA ARG A 190 -17.68 -10.71 14.38
C ARG A 190 -16.94 -9.37 14.38
N SER A 191 -16.16 -9.09 13.33
CA SER A 191 -15.41 -7.84 13.15
C SER A 191 -16.25 -6.58 13.42
N LEU A 192 -17.49 -6.53 12.93
CA LEU A 192 -18.41 -5.42 13.15
C LEU A 192 -18.84 -5.26 14.61
N GLN A 193 -19.07 -6.38 15.32
CA GLN A 193 -19.39 -6.37 16.75
C GLN A 193 -18.18 -5.93 17.58
N LEU A 194 -16.97 -6.28 17.15
CA LEU A 194 -15.73 -5.84 17.75
C LEU A 194 -15.59 -4.31 17.62
N ILE A 195 -15.77 -3.76 16.41
CA ILE A 195 -15.75 -2.30 16.17
C ILE A 195 -16.81 -1.58 17.01
N ALA A 196 -18.00 -2.16 17.16
CA ALA A 196 -19.08 -1.57 17.95
C ALA A 196 -18.71 -1.37 19.43
N ARG A 197 -17.78 -2.14 19.99
CA ARG A 197 -17.33 -1.96 21.39
C ARG A 197 -16.57 -0.65 21.62
N TRP A 198 -15.91 -0.14 20.58
CA TRP A 198 -15.21 1.15 20.59
C TRP A 198 -15.98 2.21 19.81
N HIS A 199 -17.29 2.03 19.58
CA HIS A 199 -18.11 3.04 18.91
C HIS A 199 -18.08 4.36 19.69
N GLY A 200 -18.05 5.48 18.98
CA GLY A 200 -18.01 6.81 19.60
C GLY A 200 -16.61 7.30 20.02
N THR A 201 -15.56 6.47 19.90
CA THR A 201 -14.18 6.91 20.14
C THR A 201 -13.38 7.01 18.84
N GLU A 202 -12.26 7.75 18.87
CA GLU A 202 -11.34 7.86 17.73
C GLU A 202 -10.76 6.48 17.33
N GLN A 203 -10.56 5.59 18.30
CA GLN A 203 -10.11 4.22 18.06
C GLN A 203 -11.15 3.41 17.27
N GLY A 204 -12.45 3.58 17.54
CA GLY A 204 -13.51 2.93 16.76
C GLY A 204 -13.57 3.42 15.31
N ARG A 205 -13.34 4.72 15.08
CA ARG A 205 -13.23 5.29 13.72
C ARG A 205 -12.03 4.69 12.98
N LEU A 206 -10.89 4.58 13.65
CA LEU A 206 -9.69 3.93 13.10
C LEU A 206 -9.94 2.46 12.79
N LEU A 207 -10.53 1.70 13.71
CA LEU A 207 -10.83 0.28 13.47
C LEU A 207 -11.76 0.12 12.26
N ARG A 208 -12.75 0.99 12.10
CA ARG A 208 -13.61 1.01 10.90
C ARG A 208 -12.80 1.26 9.63
N ALA A 209 -11.97 2.30 9.62
CA ALA A 209 -11.12 2.61 8.48
C ALA A 209 -10.14 1.46 8.13
N LEU A 210 -9.61 0.76 9.14
CA LEU A 210 -8.77 -0.42 8.93
C LEU A 210 -9.56 -1.61 8.39
N ALA A 211 -10.81 -1.79 8.81
CA ALA A 211 -11.69 -2.86 8.32
C ALA A 211 -12.04 -2.69 6.84
N GLU A 212 -12.15 -1.45 6.38
CA GLU A 212 -12.49 -1.08 5.01
C GLU A 212 -11.30 -1.27 4.05
N LYS A 213 -10.05 -1.26 4.54
CA LYS A 213 -8.87 -1.49 3.71
C LYS A 213 -8.88 -2.93 3.20
N GLU A 214 -8.86 -3.09 1.87
CA GLU A 214 -8.89 -4.40 1.21
C GLU A 214 -7.81 -5.35 1.74
N TRP A 215 -8.25 -6.53 2.16
CA TRP A 215 -7.39 -7.59 2.65
C TRP A 215 -6.89 -8.46 1.48
N LEU A 216 -5.76 -8.06 0.88
CA LEU A 216 -5.21 -8.71 -0.31
C LEU A 216 -4.28 -9.91 -0.01
N ILE A 217 -4.11 -10.30 1.26
CA ILE A 217 -3.16 -11.36 1.66
C ILE A 217 -3.85 -12.72 1.60
N GLN A 218 -3.39 -13.58 0.69
CA GLN A 218 -3.79 -14.99 0.58
C GLN A 218 -3.24 -15.79 1.76
N GLY A 219 -4.09 -16.66 2.32
CA GLY A 219 -4.02 -17.14 3.72
C GLY A 219 -2.84 -18.02 4.11
N ASP A 220 -2.00 -18.49 3.18
CA ASP A 220 -1.08 -19.60 3.44
C ASP A 220 0.08 -19.25 4.40
N ASN A 221 0.39 -17.96 4.60
CA ASN A 221 1.43 -17.51 5.54
C ASN A 221 0.93 -16.44 6.54
N LEU A 222 -0.38 -16.26 6.65
CA LEU A 222 -0.90 -15.15 7.43
C LEU A 222 -0.62 -15.31 8.92
N GLU A 223 -0.83 -16.52 9.46
CA GLU A 223 -0.62 -16.77 10.88
C GLU A 223 0.83 -16.47 11.26
N GLN A 224 1.78 -16.98 10.47
CA GLN A 224 3.22 -16.76 10.69
C GLN A 224 3.57 -15.27 10.61
N GLN A 225 3.11 -14.57 9.58
CA GLN A 225 3.34 -13.11 9.46
C GLN A 225 2.76 -12.36 10.66
N PHE A 226 1.57 -12.74 11.13
CA PHE A 226 0.99 -12.14 12.32
C PHE A 226 1.90 -12.37 13.53
N PHE A 227 2.31 -13.60 13.82
CA PHE A 227 3.19 -13.87 14.96
C PHE A 227 4.57 -13.21 14.82
N ASP A 228 5.13 -13.14 13.63
CA ASP A 228 6.38 -12.43 13.37
C ASP A 228 6.23 -10.93 13.64
N THR A 229 5.11 -10.32 13.21
CA THR A 229 4.82 -8.92 13.50
C THR A 229 4.65 -8.67 15.01
N ILE A 230 3.94 -9.56 15.71
CA ILE A 230 3.78 -9.48 17.17
C ILE A 230 5.12 -9.64 17.88
N THR A 231 5.94 -10.62 17.48
CA THR A 231 7.27 -10.85 18.06
C THR A 231 8.17 -9.63 17.85
N THR A 232 8.12 -9.04 16.64
CA THR A 232 8.87 -7.82 16.32
C THR A 232 8.42 -6.65 17.18
N LEU A 233 7.11 -6.48 17.37
CA LEU A 233 6.53 -5.46 18.24
C LEU A 233 6.97 -5.67 19.69
N ALA A 234 6.86 -6.88 20.23
CA ALA A 234 7.24 -7.23 21.59
C ALA A 234 8.72 -6.95 21.87
N ASN A 235 9.59 -7.34 20.94
CA ASN A 235 11.02 -7.08 21.01
C ASN A 235 11.29 -5.58 20.98
N SER A 236 10.59 -4.83 20.12
CA SER A 236 10.74 -3.38 20.03
C SER A 236 10.30 -2.66 21.30
N GLN A 237 9.23 -3.13 21.95
CA GLN A 237 8.73 -2.55 23.21
C GLN A 237 9.67 -2.87 24.37
N SER A 238 10.10 -4.12 24.49
CA SER A 238 11.09 -4.54 25.50
C SER A 238 12.39 -3.76 25.38
N GLN A 239 12.85 -3.54 24.13
CA GLN A 239 14.02 -2.71 23.85
C GLN A 239 13.80 -1.25 24.27
N ARG A 240 12.66 -0.64 23.94
CA ARG A 240 12.34 0.74 24.36
C ARG A 240 12.28 0.87 25.88
N ARG A 241 11.67 -0.08 26.59
CA ARG A 241 11.64 -0.12 28.06
C ARG A 241 13.04 -0.19 28.64
N ARG A 242 13.88 -1.09 28.11
CA ARG A 242 15.27 -1.23 28.51
C ARG A 242 16.04 0.07 28.29
N GLU A 243 15.87 0.72 27.14
CA GLU A 243 16.52 2.00 26.84
C GLU A 243 16.06 3.12 27.77
N LYS A 244 14.76 3.23 28.06
CA LYS A 244 14.22 4.18 29.04
C LYS A 244 14.80 3.93 30.42
N ALA A 245 14.87 2.67 30.86
CA ALA A 245 15.47 2.30 32.14
C ALA A 245 16.95 2.68 32.20
N LEU A 246 17.74 2.36 31.16
CA LEU A 246 19.15 2.74 31.09
C LEU A 246 19.35 4.26 31.10
N ARG A 247 18.54 5.01 30.35
CA ARG A 247 18.57 6.48 30.39
C ARG A 247 18.30 7.01 31.79
N SER A 248 17.30 6.43 32.49
CA SER A 248 17.01 6.83 33.87
C SER A 248 18.18 6.53 34.82
N ILE A 249 18.86 5.40 34.65
CA ILE A 249 20.01 5.00 35.47
C ILE A 249 21.21 5.92 35.24
N ILE A 250 21.47 6.33 33.99
CA ILE A 250 22.58 7.24 33.66
C ILE A 250 22.44 8.59 34.38
N HIS A 251 21.21 9.02 34.67
CA HIS A 251 20.94 10.25 35.41
C HIS A 251 20.94 10.07 36.93
N LYS A 252 21.00 8.84 37.46
CA LYS A 252 21.07 8.55 38.90
C LYS A 252 22.52 8.43 39.37
N SER A 253 22.75 8.73 40.65
CA SER A 253 24.09 8.59 41.24
C SER A 253 24.44 7.13 41.50
N PRO A 254 25.72 6.69 41.36
CA PRO A 254 26.16 5.30 41.55
C PRO A 254 25.74 4.65 42.88
N SER A 255 25.57 5.46 43.93
CA SER A 255 25.19 5.04 45.28
C SER A 255 23.69 4.75 45.45
N GLU A 256 22.85 5.21 44.53
CA GLU A 256 21.39 5.06 44.56
C GLU A 256 20.89 3.90 43.69
N LEU A 257 21.80 3.24 42.96
CA LEU A 257 21.41 2.14 42.09
C LEU A 257 21.02 0.91 42.90
N THR A 258 19.83 0.39 42.60
CA THR A 258 19.42 -0.93 43.10
C THR A 258 20.25 -2.03 42.46
N ASP A 259 20.26 -3.21 43.07
CA ASP A 259 21.02 -4.34 42.54
C ASP A 259 20.47 -4.82 41.18
N GLU A 260 19.18 -4.62 40.91
CA GLU A 260 18.56 -4.83 39.60
C GLU A 260 19.05 -3.84 38.53
N GLU A 261 19.22 -2.56 38.89
CA GLU A 261 19.75 -1.55 37.96
C GLU A 261 21.22 -1.81 37.59
N LYS A 262 22.01 -2.29 38.57
CA LYS A 262 23.43 -2.67 38.35
C LYS A 262 23.56 -3.88 37.42
N THR A 263 22.70 -4.89 37.56
CA THR A 263 22.73 -6.07 36.68
C THR A 263 22.34 -5.70 35.25
N LEU A 264 21.30 -4.88 35.06
CA LEU A 264 20.91 -4.34 33.75
C LEU A 264 22.06 -3.58 33.06
N LEU A 265 22.78 -2.74 33.81
CA LEU A 265 23.92 -1.99 33.31
C LEU A 265 25.06 -2.95 32.88
N ARG A 266 25.38 -3.94 33.71
CA ARG A 266 26.41 -4.95 33.39
C ARG A 266 26.05 -5.74 32.13
N GLU A 267 24.81 -6.17 32.01
CA GLU A 267 24.33 -6.90 30.83
C GLU A 267 24.44 -6.03 29.56
N HIS A 268 24.03 -4.75 29.62
CA HIS A 268 24.18 -3.82 28.50
C HIS A 268 25.65 -3.69 28.05
N TYR A 269 26.58 -3.45 28.98
CA TYR A 269 28.00 -3.35 28.64
C TYR A 269 28.57 -4.66 28.10
N SER A 270 28.11 -5.81 28.60
CA SER A 270 28.54 -7.13 28.11
C SER A 270 28.12 -7.39 26.66
N LEU A 271 26.89 -6.98 26.29
CA LEU A 271 26.39 -7.08 24.91
C LEU A 271 27.12 -6.13 23.97
N THR A 272 27.41 -4.90 24.40
CA THR A 272 28.20 -3.96 23.59
C THR A 272 29.64 -4.42 23.40
N SER A 273 30.24 -5.03 24.42
CA SER A 273 31.61 -5.57 24.36
C SER A 273 31.71 -6.75 23.38
N SER A 274 30.67 -7.58 23.30
CA SER A 274 30.61 -8.73 22.38
C SER A 274 30.21 -8.34 20.95
N GLN A 275 29.50 -7.23 20.74
CA GLN A 275 29.30 -6.66 19.40
C GLN A 275 30.57 -6.00 18.85
N SER A 276 31.38 -5.37 19.71
CA SER A 276 32.67 -4.78 19.33
C SER A 276 33.75 -5.82 18.99
N SER A 277 33.58 -7.08 19.36
CA SER A 277 34.56 -8.15 19.09
C SER A 277 34.32 -8.89 17.77
N LYS A 278 33.32 -8.51 16.96
CA LYS A 278 33.22 -8.97 15.57
C LYS A 278 34.09 -8.05 14.69
N PRO A 279 35.26 -8.50 14.20
CA PRO A 279 36.01 -7.69 13.25
C PRO A 279 35.17 -7.48 11.97
N PRO A 280 35.34 -6.36 11.26
CA PRO A 280 34.79 -6.22 9.93
C PRO A 280 35.41 -7.32 9.06
N THR A 281 34.61 -8.33 8.71
CA THR A 281 35.02 -9.37 7.78
C THR A 281 35.32 -8.69 6.45
N GLY A 282 36.60 -8.61 6.11
CA GLY A 282 37.06 -8.18 4.81
C GLY A 282 36.78 -9.26 3.76
N ALA A 283 36.21 -8.82 2.65
CA ALA A 283 36.51 -9.25 1.27
C ALA A 283 35.87 -8.24 0.31
#